data_AF-V7AR02-F1
#
_entry.id   AF-V7AR02-F1
#
_cell.length_a   1.000
_cell.length_b   1.000
_cell.length_c   1.000
_cell.angle_alpha   90.00
_cell.angle_beta   90.00
_cell.angle_gamma   90.00
#
_symmetry.space_group_name_H-M   'P 1'
#
loop_
_entity.id
_entity.type
_entity.pdbx_description
1 polymer ?
#
loop_
_entity_poly.entity_id
_entity_poly.type
_entity_poly.pdbx_seq_one_letter_code
_entity_poly.pdbx_strand_id
1 'polypeptide(L)'
;MRGLNRGILLSRALRSNFTAVSGATATLHPVAPHGTTTLRSSNSSVTGFRYVSFSASASATCLAQEAQIKAFEPKELLLFQYQACPFCNKVAAFLDYYNIPFKVVEVNPINKKEIKWSDYKKVPILSVDGEQMVDSSDIIDKLIKRIHPDYDLNAEEEKKWREWVDNHLVHVLSPNIYRNVPEALESFDYITTQGNFSFSERLVAKYGGAAAMYFVSKKLKKKHNITDERAALYGAAEQWVDALNGRKFLGGLDPNLADLAVFGVLRPIRDLKSGRDMVEHTRIGKWFSEMDRAVGQSSRVWERS
;
A
#
# COMPACT_ATOMS: atom_id res chain seq x y z
N MET A 1 -15.52 34.41 -7.10
CA MET A 1 -14.95 33.55 -8.17
C MET A 1 -13.55 32.96 -7.87
N ARG A 2 -12.74 33.49 -6.95
CA ARG A 2 -11.39 32.92 -6.61
C ARG A 2 -11.42 31.59 -5.81
N GLY A 3 -12.47 31.33 -5.02
CA GLY A 3 -12.58 30.09 -4.22
C GLY A 3 -12.89 28.84 -5.02
N LEU A 4 -13.71 28.96 -6.08
CA LEU A 4 -14.11 27.81 -6.93
C LEU A 4 -12.92 27.26 -7.74
N ASN A 5 -12.06 28.13 -8.26
CA ASN A 5 -10.85 27.74 -8.99
C ASN A 5 -9.83 26.99 -8.10
N ARG A 6 -9.73 27.34 -6.81
CA ARG A 6 -8.86 26.62 -5.86
C ARG A 6 -9.38 25.22 -5.52
N GLY A 7 -10.70 25.04 -5.38
CA GLY A 7 -11.32 23.71 -5.19
C GLY A 7 -11.15 22.79 -6.41
N ILE A 8 -11.21 23.35 -7.63
CA ILE A 8 -10.98 22.61 -8.88
C ILE A 8 -9.51 22.19 -9.02
N LEU A 9 -8.56 23.03 -8.61
CA LEU A 9 -7.13 22.69 -8.61
C LEU A 9 -6.81 21.57 -7.61
N LEU A 10 -7.37 21.63 -6.40
CA LEU A 10 -7.20 20.60 -5.37
C LEU A 10 -7.74 19.24 -5.83
N SER A 11 -8.93 19.23 -6.44
CA SER A 11 -9.53 17.99 -6.97
C SER A 11 -8.76 17.42 -8.17
N ARG A 12 -8.15 18.25 -9.02
CA ARG A 12 -7.24 17.79 -10.08
C ARG A 12 -5.94 17.22 -9.53
N ALA A 13 -5.36 17.83 -8.50
CA ALA A 13 -4.14 17.35 -7.85
C ALA A 13 -4.36 16.00 -7.12
N LEU A 14 -5.48 15.86 -6.39
CA LEU A 14 -5.85 14.59 -5.78
C LEU A 14 -6.13 13.53 -6.86
N ARG A 15 -6.90 13.89 -7.90
CA ARG A 15 -7.19 12.98 -9.03
C ARG A 15 -5.93 12.49 -9.73
N SER A 16 -4.94 13.35 -10.02
CA SER A 16 -3.71 12.95 -10.72
C SER A 16 -2.86 11.95 -9.94
N ASN A 17 -2.98 11.94 -8.61
CA ASN A 17 -2.24 11.03 -7.75
C ASN A 17 -2.99 9.71 -7.51
N PHE A 18 -4.30 9.62 -7.80
CA PHE A 18 -5.09 8.39 -7.67
C PHE A 18 -5.29 7.62 -9.01
N THR A 19 -5.02 8.24 -10.17
CA THR A 19 -5.40 7.66 -11.48
C THR A 19 -4.24 7.29 -12.42
N ALA A 20 -3.01 7.13 -11.93
CA ALA A 20 -1.85 6.93 -12.80
C ALA A 20 -1.24 5.52 -12.70
N VAL A 21 -1.82 4.55 -13.41
CA VAL A 21 -1.06 3.50 -14.10
C VAL A 21 -1.68 3.35 -15.49
N SER A 22 -0.83 3.38 -16.53
CA SER A 22 -1.23 3.23 -17.93
C SER A 22 -0.38 2.14 -18.55
N GLY A 23 -1.05 1.14 -19.12
CA GLY A 23 -0.65 0.48 -20.36
C GLY A 23 0.20 -0.78 -20.25
N ALA A 24 -0.45 -1.93 -20.08
CA ALA A 24 0.01 -3.19 -20.69
C ALA A 24 -1.20 -4.11 -20.94
N THR A 25 -1.58 -4.24 -22.20
CA THR A 25 -2.64 -5.14 -22.66
C THR A 25 -2.04 -6.54 -22.81
N ALA A 26 -2.38 -7.48 -21.93
CA ALA A 26 -2.01 -8.89 -22.07
C ALA A 26 -3.23 -9.73 -22.46
N THR A 27 -3.19 -10.28 -23.66
CA THR A 27 -4.17 -11.20 -24.26
C THR A 27 -4.12 -12.56 -23.56
N LEU A 28 -5.25 -13.00 -22.99
CA LEU A 28 -5.40 -14.34 -22.41
C LEU A 28 -5.82 -15.34 -23.50
N HIS A 29 -5.03 -16.41 -23.69
CA HIS A 29 -5.47 -17.64 -24.36
C HIS A 29 -5.76 -18.73 -23.30
N PRO A 30 -6.82 -19.54 -23.46
CA PRO A 30 -7.17 -20.60 -22.53
C PRO A 30 -6.45 -21.92 -22.87
N VAL A 31 -5.94 -22.63 -21.86
CA VAL A 31 -5.43 -24.02 -21.98
C VAL A 31 -6.39 -24.97 -21.24
N ALA A 32 -6.76 -26.04 -21.93
CA ALA A 32 -7.69 -27.10 -21.53
C ALA A 32 -7.00 -28.19 -20.66
N PRO A 33 -7.76 -29.11 -20.03
CA PRO A 33 -7.26 -29.98 -18.96
C PRO A 33 -6.86 -31.38 -19.44
N HIS A 34 -5.81 -31.93 -18.83
CA HIS A 34 -5.48 -33.36 -18.80
C HIS A 34 -5.11 -33.68 -17.34
N GLY A 35 -5.40 -34.80 -16.71
CA GLY A 35 -5.97 -36.08 -17.11
C GLY A 35 -5.76 -36.99 -15.89
N THR A 36 -6.78 -37.72 -15.48
CA THR A 36 -6.82 -38.56 -14.29
C THR A 36 -5.91 -39.79 -14.46
N THR A 37 -5.13 -40.17 -13.45
CA THR A 37 -4.62 -41.54 -13.33
C THR A 37 -4.54 -41.94 -11.85
N THR A 38 -5.32 -42.96 -11.52
CA THR A 38 -5.37 -43.69 -10.26
C THR A 38 -4.41 -44.88 -10.27
N LEU A 39 -3.71 -45.13 -9.15
CA LEU A 39 -3.27 -46.43 -8.60
C LEU A 39 -2.41 -46.09 -7.36
N ARG A 40 -2.32 -46.81 -6.25
CA ARG A 40 -3.04 -47.90 -5.57
C ARG A 40 -2.23 -48.06 -4.26
N SER A 41 -2.90 -48.26 -3.13
CA SER A 41 -2.25 -48.38 -1.83
C SER A 41 -1.36 -49.61 -1.70
N SER A 42 -0.28 -49.48 -0.94
CA SER A 42 0.20 -50.55 -0.05
C SER A 42 0.79 -49.94 1.23
N ASN A 43 0.24 -50.38 2.37
CA ASN A 43 0.79 -50.14 3.70
C ASN A 43 2.19 -50.76 3.82
N SER A 44 3.06 -50.16 4.63
CA SER A 44 3.64 -50.75 5.84
C SER A 44 4.69 -49.84 6.48
N SER A 45 4.78 -49.95 7.81
CA SER A 45 5.95 -49.69 8.66
C SER A 45 6.09 -48.30 9.28
N VAL A 46 5.61 -48.26 10.52
CA VAL A 46 5.96 -47.35 11.61
C VAL A 46 7.48 -47.30 11.78
N THR A 47 8.10 -46.13 11.61
CA THR A 47 9.44 -45.85 12.18
C THR A 47 9.63 -44.35 12.39
N GLY A 48 9.74 -43.95 13.66
CA GLY A 48 10.49 -42.78 14.13
C GLY A 48 10.10 -41.40 13.58
N PHE A 49 9.16 -40.72 14.24
CA PHE A 49 9.09 -39.26 14.21
C PHE A 49 10.39 -38.68 14.79
N ARG A 50 11.36 -38.37 13.93
CA ARG A 50 12.43 -37.44 14.28
C ARG A 50 11.81 -36.05 14.32
N TYR A 51 11.61 -35.53 15.52
CA TYR A 51 11.39 -34.10 15.74
C TYR A 51 12.64 -33.38 15.23
N VAL A 52 12.61 -32.86 14.01
CA VAL A 52 13.61 -31.93 13.51
C VAL A 52 13.30 -30.58 14.15
N SER A 53 14.08 -30.22 15.16
CA SER A 53 14.04 -28.93 15.84
C SER A 53 14.27 -27.81 14.82
N PHE A 54 13.19 -27.21 14.31
CA PHE A 54 13.21 -26.13 13.32
C PHE A 54 13.51 -24.74 13.92
N SER A 55 13.83 -24.67 15.22
CA SER A 55 14.01 -23.41 15.93
C SER A 55 15.33 -22.69 15.62
N ALA A 56 16.35 -23.40 15.13
CA ALA A 56 17.65 -22.79 14.85
C ALA A 56 17.68 -21.95 13.56
N SER A 57 16.88 -22.31 12.54
CA SER A 57 16.86 -21.63 11.25
C SER A 57 16.16 -20.27 11.33
N ALA A 58 15.06 -20.16 12.07
CA ALA A 58 14.36 -18.89 12.27
C ALA A 58 15.25 -17.84 12.96
N SER A 59 15.98 -18.23 14.01
CA SER A 59 16.90 -17.33 14.71
C SER A 59 18.10 -16.93 13.83
N ALA A 60 18.63 -17.83 13.01
CA ALA A 60 19.72 -17.50 12.08
C ALA A 60 19.26 -16.55 10.96
N THR A 61 18.05 -16.73 10.42
CA THR A 61 17.46 -15.82 9.43
C THR A 61 17.20 -14.43 10.01
N CYS A 62 16.64 -14.34 11.23
CA CYS A 62 16.43 -13.05 11.90
C CYS A 62 17.76 -12.31 12.16
N LEU A 63 18.81 -13.01 12.61
CA LEU A 63 20.13 -12.42 12.85
C LEU A 63 20.81 -11.97 11.55
N ALA A 64 20.68 -12.75 10.48
CA ALA A 64 21.21 -12.38 9.16
C ALA A 64 20.46 -11.18 8.57
N GLN A 65 19.14 -11.14 8.74
CA GLN A 65 18.31 -10.00 8.34
C GLN A 65 18.67 -8.74 9.12
N GLU A 66 18.86 -8.85 10.43
CA GLU A 66 19.30 -7.74 11.28
C GLU A 66 20.71 -7.24 10.88
N ALA A 67 21.62 -8.14 10.51
CA ALA A 67 22.97 -7.78 10.06
C ALA A 67 23.00 -7.09 8.68
N GLN A 68 22.14 -7.49 7.75
CA GLN A 68 22.05 -6.86 6.43
C GLN A 68 21.35 -5.50 6.49
N ILE A 69 20.32 -5.35 7.34
CA ILE A 69 19.71 -4.03 7.62
C ILE A 69 20.75 -3.08 8.24
N LYS A 70 21.60 -3.57 9.15
CA LYS A 70 22.75 -2.80 9.68
C LYS A 70 23.79 -2.42 8.63
N ALA A 71 23.84 -3.10 7.49
CA ALA A 71 24.71 -2.69 6.38
C ALA A 71 24.12 -1.53 5.57
N PHE A 72 22.79 -1.40 5.56
CA PHE A 72 22.08 -0.28 4.93
C PHE A 72 21.77 0.82 5.97
N GLU A 73 22.78 1.63 6.29
CA GLU A 73 22.68 2.77 7.20
C GLU A 73 22.82 4.11 6.42
N PRO A 74 21.75 4.60 5.77
CA PRO A 74 21.78 5.90 5.12
C PRO A 74 21.94 7.01 6.17
N LYS A 75 22.75 8.03 5.87
CA LYS A 75 22.94 9.18 6.79
C LYS A 75 21.67 10.03 6.85
N GLU A 76 21.01 10.16 5.70
CA GLU A 76 19.75 10.87 5.59
C GLU A 76 18.79 10.16 4.63
N LEU A 77 17.56 9.93 5.10
CA LEU A 77 16.48 9.35 4.32
C LEU A 77 15.22 10.23 4.47
N LEU A 78 14.90 11.00 3.42
CA LEU A 78 13.76 11.93 3.40
C LEU A 78 12.65 11.41 2.48
N LEU A 79 11.47 11.16 3.03
CA LEU A 79 10.28 10.79 2.27
C LEU A 79 9.38 12.01 2.06
N PHE A 80 9.30 12.48 0.82
CA PHE A 80 8.33 13.49 0.40
C PHE A 80 7.01 12.80 0.05
N GLN A 81 5.96 13.07 0.82
CA GLN A 81 4.72 12.31 0.73
C GLN A 81 3.45 13.16 0.92
N TYR A 82 2.31 12.51 0.72
CA TYR A 82 1.05 12.88 1.38
C TYR A 82 0.67 11.77 2.37
N GLN A 83 0.31 12.13 3.59
CA GLN A 83 -0.02 11.17 4.65
C GLN A 83 -1.19 10.26 4.31
N ALA A 84 -2.16 10.76 3.53
CA ALA A 84 -3.33 9.99 3.10
C ALA A 84 -3.15 9.25 1.75
N CYS A 85 -1.98 9.36 1.10
CA CYS A 85 -1.76 8.77 -0.21
C CYS A 85 -1.42 7.27 -0.10
N PRO A 86 -2.12 6.38 -0.84
CA PRO A 86 -1.85 4.94 -0.79
C PRO A 86 -0.41 4.60 -1.23
N PHE A 87 0.09 5.24 -2.29
CA PHE A 87 1.45 5.00 -2.81
C PHE A 87 2.54 5.42 -1.82
N CYS A 88 2.32 6.51 -1.06
CA CYS A 88 3.25 6.92 -0.02
C CYS A 88 3.23 5.96 1.17
N ASN A 89 2.04 5.50 1.56
CA ASN A 89 1.90 4.57 2.66
C ASN A 89 2.43 3.17 2.34
N LYS A 90 2.47 2.78 1.07
CA LYS A 90 3.20 1.60 0.60
C LYS A 90 4.71 1.70 0.92
N VAL A 91 5.36 2.81 0.57
CA VAL A 91 6.77 3.06 0.91
C VAL A 91 6.98 3.17 2.43
N ALA A 92 6.08 3.87 3.13
CA ALA A 92 6.19 3.99 4.59
C ALA A 92 6.04 2.62 5.29
N ALA A 93 5.10 1.77 4.87
CA ALA A 93 4.95 0.43 5.44
C ALA A 93 6.19 -0.44 5.23
N PHE A 94 6.86 -0.30 4.08
CA PHE A 94 8.15 -0.94 3.84
C PHE A 94 9.23 -0.44 4.81
N LEU A 95 9.40 0.88 4.93
CA LEU A 95 10.41 1.46 5.83
C LEU A 95 10.14 1.13 7.30
N ASP A 96 8.87 1.13 7.71
CA ASP A 96 8.43 0.73 9.05
C ASP A 96 8.79 -0.75 9.31
N TYR A 97 8.45 -1.67 8.40
CA TYR A 97 8.71 -3.11 8.55
C TYR A 97 10.20 -3.46 8.66
N TYR A 98 11.05 -2.83 7.86
CA TYR A 98 12.50 -3.03 7.93
C TYR A 98 13.18 -2.19 9.03
N ASN A 99 12.42 -1.49 9.88
CA ASN A 99 12.92 -0.60 10.94
C ASN A 99 13.94 0.44 10.43
N ILE A 100 13.74 0.95 9.22
CA ILE A 100 14.64 1.94 8.59
C ILE A 100 14.20 3.34 9.02
N PRO A 101 15.01 4.08 9.78
CA PRO A 101 14.64 5.42 10.22
C PRO A 101 14.50 6.39 9.05
N PHE A 102 13.43 7.18 9.03
CA PHE A 102 13.20 8.16 7.95
C PHE A 102 12.55 9.44 8.43
N LYS A 103 12.89 10.56 7.82
CA LYS A 103 12.17 11.82 8.02
C LYS A 103 11.09 11.98 6.94
N VAL A 104 10.02 12.67 7.30
CA VAL A 104 8.91 12.95 6.38
C VAL A 104 8.87 14.43 6.05
N VAL A 105 8.79 14.73 4.76
CA VAL A 105 8.46 16.07 4.26
C VAL A 105 7.05 16.01 3.67
N GLU A 106 6.08 16.53 4.41
CA GLU A 106 4.69 16.54 3.97
C GLU A 106 4.51 17.62 2.89
N VAL A 107 4.26 17.18 1.65
CA VAL A 107 4.14 18.08 0.49
C VAL A 107 2.79 18.79 0.56
N ASN A 108 2.75 20.08 0.25
CA ASN A 108 1.48 20.79 0.13
C ASN A 108 0.78 20.39 -1.19
N PRO A 109 -0.42 19.80 -1.17
CA PRO A 109 -1.08 19.31 -2.39
C PRO A 109 -1.47 20.39 -3.40
N ILE A 110 -1.55 21.65 -2.97
CA ILE A 110 -1.99 22.79 -3.79
C ILE A 110 -0.79 23.43 -4.49
N ASN A 111 0.27 23.77 -3.75
CA ASN A 111 1.38 24.56 -4.27
C ASN A 111 2.65 23.74 -4.55
N LYS A 112 2.77 22.54 -3.98
CA LYS A 112 3.88 21.58 -4.15
C LYS A 112 5.27 22.22 -4.01
N LYS A 113 5.42 23.21 -3.13
CA LYS A 113 6.68 23.98 -2.96
C LYS A 113 7.85 23.08 -2.57
N GLU A 114 7.58 22.06 -1.78
CA GLU A 114 8.55 21.14 -1.18
C GLU A 114 9.25 20.26 -2.23
N ILE A 115 8.61 20.05 -3.39
CA ILE A 115 9.13 19.22 -4.50
C ILE A 115 9.40 20.04 -5.77
N LYS A 116 9.51 21.38 -5.66
CA LYS A 116 9.79 22.24 -6.81
C LYS A 116 11.10 21.90 -7.51
N TRP A 117 12.09 21.45 -6.75
CA TRP A 117 13.44 21.10 -7.21
C TRP A 117 13.48 19.84 -8.08
N SER A 118 12.50 18.94 -8.00
CA SER A 118 12.48 17.71 -8.81
C SER A 118 11.61 17.87 -10.05
N ASP A 119 12.05 17.34 -11.19
CA ASP A 119 11.21 17.26 -12.40
C ASP A 119 10.00 16.31 -12.23
N TYR A 120 10.09 15.37 -11.29
CA TYR A 120 8.99 14.48 -10.95
C TYR A 120 7.99 15.19 -10.01
N LYS A 121 6.82 15.58 -10.53
CA LYS A 121 5.82 16.39 -9.80
C LYS A 121 4.75 15.56 -9.05
N LYS A 122 5.04 14.29 -8.76
CA LYS A 122 4.18 13.37 -8.00
C LYS A 122 4.91 12.90 -6.73
N VAL A 123 4.17 12.24 -5.84
CA VAL A 123 4.70 11.60 -4.63
C VAL A 123 4.31 10.11 -4.61
N PRO A 124 5.04 9.24 -3.90
CA PRO A 124 6.22 9.53 -3.08
C PRO A 124 7.47 9.88 -3.90
N ILE A 125 8.33 10.69 -3.30
CA ILE A 125 9.74 10.85 -3.69
C ILE A 125 10.56 10.51 -2.46
N LEU A 126 11.56 9.64 -2.63
CA LEU A 126 12.50 9.32 -1.57
C LEU A 126 13.87 9.89 -1.92
N SER A 127 14.47 10.66 -1.00
CA SER A 127 15.86 11.10 -1.09
C SER A 127 16.70 10.25 -0.14
N VAL A 128 17.70 9.54 -0.67
CA VAL A 128 18.65 8.75 0.11
C VAL A 128 20.03 9.35 -0.08
N ASP A 129 20.57 10.00 0.95
CA ASP A 129 21.88 10.70 0.90
C ASP A 129 22.02 11.69 -0.27
N GLY A 130 20.92 12.34 -0.64
CA GLY A 130 20.85 13.30 -1.76
C GLY A 130 20.51 12.68 -3.12
N GLU A 131 20.46 11.35 -3.23
CA GLU A 131 19.99 10.65 -4.44
C GLU A 131 18.47 10.56 -4.45
N GLN A 132 17.84 11.08 -5.51
CA GLN A 132 16.40 10.99 -5.70
C GLN A 132 15.98 9.62 -6.26
N MET A 133 14.99 9.02 -5.61
CA MET A 133 14.19 7.89 -6.10
C MET A 133 12.72 8.31 -6.23
N VAL A 134 12.05 7.82 -7.26
CA VAL A 134 10.65 8.16 -7.60
C VAL A 134 9.90 6.88 -7.94
N ASP A 135 8.57 6.97 -7.98
CA ASP A 135 7.67 5.81 -8.12
C ASP A 135 7.72 4.85 -6.92
N SER A 136 6.56 4.60 -6.31
CA SER A 136 6.50 3.83 -5.07
C SER A 136 6.98 2.38 -5.19
N SER A 137 6.81 1.74 -6.35
CA SER A 137 7.22 0.34 -6.56
C SER A 137 8.71 0.27 -6.88
N ASP A 138 9.21 1.18 -7.72
CA ASP A 138 10.66 1.30 -8.03
C ASP A 138 11.49 1.68 -6.79
N ILE A 139 10.98 2.59 -5.94
CA ILE A 139 11.60 2.91 -4.64
C ILE A 139 11.76 1.63 -3.80
N ILE A 140 10.71 0.84 -3.67
CA ILE A 140 10.74 -0.40 -2.88
C ILE A 140 11.71 -1.42 -3.49
N ASP A 141 11.72 -1.58 -4.81
CA ASP A 141 12.60 -2.51 -5.52
C ASP A 141 14.08 -2.15 -5.36
N LYS A 142 14.41 -0.86 -5.41
CA LYS A 142 15.77 -0.38 -5.16
C LYS A 142 16.18 -0.57 -3.71
N LEU A 143 15.31 -0.25 -2.76
CA LEU A 143 15.62 -0.40 -1.32
C LEU A 143 15.78 -1.88 -0.95
N ILE A 144 14.87 -2.76 -1.38
CA ILE A 144 14.98 -4.17 -1.05
C ILE A 144 16.24 -4.79 -1.65
N LYS A 145 16.67 -4.38 -2.84
CA LYS A 145 17.95 -4.81 -3.43
C LYS A 145 19.17 -4.30 -2.69
N ARG A 146 19.08 -3.15 -2.02
CA ARG A 146 20.15 -2.64 -1.14
C ARG A 146 20.25 -3.42 0.17
N ILE A 147 19.13 -3.91 0.71
CA ILE A 147 19.07 -4.67 1.98
C ILE A 147 19.31 -6.17 1.73
N HIS A 148 18.75 -6.71 0.65
CA HIS A 148 18.80 -8.11 0.25
C HIS A 148 19.17 -8.18 -1.24
N PRO A 149 20.48 -8.14 -1.60
CA PRO A 149 20.91 -8.16 -3.00
C PRO A 149 20.34 -9.34 -3.81
N ASP A 150 20.21 -10.49 -3.15
CA ASP A 150 19.71 -11.73 -3.75
C ASP A 150 18.17 -11.85 -3.76
N TYR A 151 17.42 -10.83 -3.31
CA TYR A 151 15.95 -10.86 -3.29
C TYR A 151 15.39 -11.08 -4.70
N ASP A 152 14.55 -12.08 -4.89
CA ASP A 152 13.96 -12.38 -6.19
C ASP A 152 12.72 -11.51 -6.46
N LEU A 153 12.94 -10.39 -7.16
CA LEU A 153 11.86 -9.50 -7.60
C LEU A 153 11.00 -10.09 -8.73
N ASN A 154 11.41 -11.22 -9.32
CA ASN A 154 10.67 -11.88 -10.40
C ASN A 154 9.78 -13.01 -9.88
N ALA A 155 9.64 -13.17 -8.56
CA ALA A 155 8.70 -14.10 -7.97
C ALA A 155 7.27 -13.80 -8.47
N GLU A 156 6.77 -14.64 -9.37
CA GLU A 156 5.55 -14.41 -10.15
C GLU A 156 4.32 -14.10 -9.26
N GLU A 157 4.19 -14.81 -8.13
CA GLU A 157 3.07 -14.58 -7.21
C GLU A 157 3.14 -13.19 -6.56
N GLU A 158 4.31 -12.79 -6.04
CA GLU A 158 4.49 -11.49 -5.41
C GLU A 158 4.26 -10.36 -6.42
N LYS A 159 4.88 -10.46 -7.60
CA LYS A 159 4.76 -9.47 -8.67
C LYS A 159 3.31 -9.28 -9.10
N LYS A 160 2.58 -10.37 -9.32
CA LYS A 160 1.14 -10.35 -9.66
C LYS A 160 0.34 -9.55 -8.63
N TRP A 161 0.57 -9.78 -7.34
CA TRP A 161 -0.21 -9.11 -6.29
C TRP A 161 0.20 -7.65 -6.10
N ARG A 162 1.48 -7.32 -6.27
CA ARG A 162 1.94 -5.91 -6.30
C ARG A 162 1.29 -5.14 -7.45
N GLU A 163 1.25 -5.73 -8.64
CA GLU A 163 0.55 -5.14 -9.79
C GLU A 163 -0.97 -5.04 -9.55
N TRP A 164 -1.58 -6.03 -8.92
CA TRP A 164 -3.00 -5.98 -8.53
C TRP A 164 -3.30 -4.83 -7.55
N VAL A 165 -2.40 -4.56 -6.60
CA VAL A 165 -2.55 -3.41 -5.68
C VAL A 165 -2.64 -2.11 -6.48
N ASP A 166 -1.68 -1.88 -7.37
CA ASP A 166 -1.55 -0.62 -8.11
C ASP A 166 -2.60 -0.44 -9.22
N ASN A 167 -3.08 -1.55 -9.81
CA ASN A 167 -4.03 -1.52 -10.93
C ASN A 167 -5.48 -1.82 -10.55
N HIS A 168 -5.74 -2.35 -9.37
CA HIS A 168 -7.09 -2.72 -8.92
C HIS A 168 -7.43 -2.14 -7.56
N LEU A 169 -6.71 -2.54 -6.50
CA LEU A 169 -7.09 -2.20 -5.12
C LEU A 169 -7.21 -0.68 -4.89
N VAL A 170 -6.20 0.08 -5.32
CA VAL A 170 -6.19 1.56 -5.15
C VAL A 170 -7.37 2.24 -5.87
N HIS A 171 -7.86 1.65 -6.97
CA HIS A 171 -8.98 2.19 -7.74
C HIS A 171 -10.34 1.87 -7.10
N VAL A 172 -10.42 0.86 -6.23
CA VAL A 172 -11.60 0.55 -5.42
C VAL A 172 -11.72 1.50 -4.21
N LEU A 173 -10.59 1.97 -3.67
CA LEU A 173 -10.57 2.80 -2.46
C LEU A 173 -11.23 4.18 -2.65
N SER A 174 -10.87 4.91 -3.71
CA SER A 174 -11.39 6.27 -3.95
C SER A 174 -12.93 6.33 -4.02
N PRO A 175 -13.61 5.45 -4.80
CA PRO A 175 -15.06 5.33 -4.76
C PRO A 175 -15.65 5.05 -3.37
N ASN A 176 -14.93 4.31 -2.53
CA ASN A 176 -15.40 3.90 -1.20
C ASN A 176 -15.27 4.98 -0.13
N ILE A 177 -14.15 5.71 -0.09
CA ILE A 177 -13.94 6.77 0.91
C ILE A 177 -14.74 8.04 0.58
N TYR A 178 -15.19 8.19 -0.68
CA TYR A 178 -16.00 9.32 -1.16
C TYR A 178 -17.39 8.89 -1.65
N ARG A 179 -17.95 7.80 -1.09
CA ARG A 179 -19.20 7.18 -1.59
C ARG A 179 -20.43 8.08 -1.42
N ASN A 180 -20.51 8.77 -0.28
CA ASN A 180 -21.56 9.71 0.10
C ASN A 180 -20.94 10.93 0.79
N VAL A 181 -21.76 11.97 1.04
CA VAL A 181 -21.27 13.25 1.58
C VAL A 181 -20.62 13.11 2.97
N PRO A 182 -21.21 12.38 3.96
CA PRO A 182 -20.55 12.18 5.25
C PRO A 182 -19.18 11.50 5.14
N GLU A 183 -19.06 10.41 4.37
CA GLU A 183 -17.79 9.70 4.18
C GLU A 183 -16.76 10.57 3.46
N ALA A 184 -17.20 11.40 2.50
CA ALA A 184 -16.31 12.33 1.83
C ALA A 184 -15.79 13.43 2.77
N LEU A 185 -16.62 13.94 3.66
CA LEU A 185 -16.21 14.91 4.68
C LEU A 185 -15.28 14.30 5.73
N GLU A 186 -15.54 13.05 6.17
CA GLU A 186 -14.67 12.28 7.07
C GLU A 186 -13.27 12.14 6.45
N SER A 187 -13.21 11.68 5.19
CA SER A 187 -11.96 11.49 4.45
C SER A 187 -11.18 12.80 4.28
N PHE A 188 -11.86 13.89 3.95
CA PHE A 188 -11.21 15.19 3.81
C PHE A 188 -10.78 15.80 5.14
N ASP A 189 -11.51 15.55 6.21
CA ASP A 189 -11.08 15.94 7.55
C ASP A 189 -9.77 15.25 7.90
N TYR A 190 -9.66 13.94 7.66
CA TYR A 190 -8.40 13.19 7.80
C TYR A 190 -7.28 13.79 6.93
N ILE A 191 -7.50 13.93 5.61
CA ILE A 191 -6.51 14.46 4.66
C ILE A 191 -6.00 15.85 5.07
N THR A 192 -6.89 16.73 5.48
CA THR A 192 -6.52 18.12 5.79
C THR A 192 -5.96 18.32 7.18
N THR A 193 -6.27 17.42 8.12
CA THR A 193 -5.70 17.43 9.47
C THR A 193 -4.29 16.86 9.51
N GLN A 194 -4.04 15.82 8.69
CA GLN A 194 -2.76 15.11 8.66
C GLN A 194 -1.80 15.65 7.59
N GLY A 195 -2.29 16.45 6.64
CA GLY A 195 -1.50 17.00 5.55
C GLY A 195 -0.99 18.42 5.82
N ASN A 196 -0.10 18.89 4.95
CA ASN A 196 0.46 20.24 5.00
C ASN A 196 -0.49 21.26 4.35
N PHE A 197 -1.44 21.77 5.14
CA PHE A 197 -2.40 22.82 4.76
C PHE A 197 -2.38 23.98 5.74
N SER A 198 -2.44 25.21 5.23
CA SER A 198 -2.78 26.36 6.09
C SER A 198 -4.24 26.29 6.56
N PHE A 199 -4.58 26.99 7.65
CA PHE A 199 -5.94 26.98 8.21
C PHE A 199 -7.03 27.33 7.16
N SER A 200 -6.77 28.33 6.32
CA SER A 200 -7.70 28.73 5.26
C SER A 200 -7.81 27.68 4.15
N GLU A 201 -6.69 27.06 3.75
CA GLU A 201 -6.68 26.00 2.76
C GLU A 201 -7.38 24.75 3.29
N ARG A 202 -7.20 24.40 4.57
CA ARG A 202 -7.89 23.30 5.24
C ARG A 202 -9.40 23.47 5.18
N LEU A 203 -9.92 24.67 5.47
CA LEU A 203 -11.36 24.92 5.41
C LEU A 203 -11.91 24.76 3.99
N VAL A 204 -11.22 25.35 2.99
CA VAL A 204 -11.60 25.26 1.57
C VAL A 204 -11.49 23.82 1.07
N ALA A 205 -10.43 23.11 1.44
CA ALA A 205 -10.18 21.74 1.07
C ALA A 205 -11.23 20.81 1.68
N LYS A 206 -11.56 20.99 2.97
CA LYS A 206 -12.52 20.14 3.68
C LYS A 206 -13.88 20.14 3.00
N TYR A 207 -14.45 21.32 2.76
CA TYR A 207 -15.80 21.40 2.18
C TYR A 207 -15.79 21.35 0.65
N GLY A 208 -14.96 22.19 0.02
CA GLY A 208 -14.89 22.27 -1.44
C GLY A 208 -14.25 21.05 -2.08
N GLY A 209 -13.20 20.51 -1.45
CA GLY A 209 -12.53 19.28 -1.89
C GLY A 209 -13.43 18.05 -1.72
N ALA A 210 -14.13 17.91 -0.59
CA ALA A 210 -15.07 16.80 -0.38
C ALA A 210 -16.19 16.79 -1.42
N ALA A 211 -16.81 17.95 -1.69
CA ALA A 211 -17.84 18.06 -2.72
C ALA A 211 -17.31 17.67 -4.10
N ALA A 212 -16.13 18.17 -4.48
CA ALA A 212 -15.51 17.84 -5.76
C ALA A 212 -15.16 16.35 -5.86
N MET A 213 -14.60 15.76 -4.80
CA MET A 213 -14.21 14.35 -4.79
C MET A 213 -15.40 13.41 -4.77
N TYR A 214 -16.53 13.79 -4.16
CA TYR A 214 -17.78 13.04 -4.29
C TYR A 214 -18.20 12.89 -5.76
N PHE A 215 -18.18 13.96 -6.56
CA PHE A 215 -18.50 13.84 -7.99
C PHE A 215 -17.41 13.13 -8.79
N VAL A 216 -16.13 13.32 -8.43
CA VAL A 216 -15.02 12.58 -9.03
C VAL A 216 -15.14 11.08 -8.76
N SER A 217 -15.54 10.68 -7.55
CA SER A 217 -15.69 9.28 -7.14
C SER A 217 -16.76 8.58 -7.97
N LYS A 218 -17.90 9.25 -8.26
CA LYS A 218 -18.93 8.72 -9.17
C LYS A 218 -18.42 8.54 -10.61
N LYS A 219 -17.55 9.43 -11.09
CA LYS A 219 -16.88 9.27 -12.39
C LYS A 219 -15.88 8.11 -12.39
N LEU A 220 -15.11 7.95 -11.30
CA LEU A 220 -14.16 6.84 -11.13
C LEU A 220 -14.89 5.50 -11.04
N LYS A 221 -15.99 5.44 -10.28
CA LYS A 221 -16.90 4.30 -10.21
C LYS A 221 -17.30 3.82 -11.61
N LYS A 222 -17.75 4.74 -12.47
CA LYS A 222 -18.08 4.42 -13.88
C LYS A 222 -16.86 4.00 -14.69
N LYS A 223 -15.71 4.69 -14.55
CA LYS A 223 -14.47 4.39 -15.28
C LYS A 223 -13.93 2.99 -14.97
N HIS A 224 -14.04 2.56 -13.72
CA HIS A 224 -13.52 1.29 -13.22
C HIS A 224 -14.60 0.20 -13.12
N ASN A 225 -15.76 0.39 -13.76
CA ASN A 225 -16.86 -0.58 -13.81
C ASN A 225 -17.33 -1.08 -12.43
N ILE A 226 -17.37 -0.20 -11.44
CA ILE A 226 -17.85 -0.51 -10.09
C ILE A 226 -19.35 -0.24 -10.03
N THR A 227 -20.16 -1.26 -9.76
CA THR A 227 -21.62 -1.11 -9.61
C THR A 227 -22.01 -0.75 -8.18
N ASP A 228 -21.46 -1.46 -7.20
CA ASP A 228 -21.61 -1.19 -5.77
C ASP A 228 -20.22 -0.98 -5.17
N GLU A 229 -19.98 0.23 -4.63
CA GLU A 229 -18.71 0.60 -4.04
C GLU A 229 -18.31 -0.34 -2.89
N ARG A 230 -19.23 -0.65 -1.96
CA ARG A 230 -18.92 -1.48 -0.78
C ARG A 230 -18.75 -2.94 -1.16
N ALA A 231 -19.61 -3.47 -2.02
CA ALA A 231 -19.45 -4.84 -2.52
C ALA A 231 -18.11 -5.01 -3.26
N ALA A 232 -17.66 -4.00 -4.02
CA ALA A 232 -16.35 -4.03 -4.68
C ALA A 232 -15.19 -4.01 -3.66
N LEU A 233 -15.31 -3.24 -2.57
CA LEU A 233 -14.31 -3.23 -1.50
C LEU A 233 -14.23 -4.57 -0.79
N TYR A 234 -15.38 -5.15 -0.45
CA TYR A 234 -15.45 -6.45 0.21
C TYR A 234 -14.92 -7.55 -0.71
N GLY A 235 -15.30 -7.53 -1.98
CA GLY A 235 -14.78 -8.45 -3.01
C GLY A 235 -13.26 -8.36 -3.15
N ALA A 236 -12.68 -7.15 -3.17
CA ALA A 236 -11.22 -6.98 -3.23
C ALA A 236 -10.53 -7.49 -1.96
N ALA A 237 -11.12 -7.26 -0.78
CA ALA A 237 -10.59 -7.77 0.48
C ALA A 237 -10.66 -9.30 0.57
N GLU A 238 -11.77 -9.91 0.16
CA GLU A 238 -11.93 -11.37 0.10
C GLU A 238 -11.02 -12.00 -0.96
N GLN A 239 -10.87 -11.38 -2.14
CA GLN A 239 -9.92 -11.80 -3.16
C GLN A 239 -8.48 -11.84 -2.61
N TRP A 240 -8.10 -10.84 -1.81
CA TRP A 240 -6.79 -10.85 -1.15
C TRP A 240 -6.68 -11.96 -0.10
N VAL A 241 -7.70 -12.16 0.75
CA VAL A 241 -7.68 -13.21 1.77
C VAL A 241 -7.60 -14.60 1.14
N ASP A 242 -8.34 -14.85 0.05
CA ASP A 242 -8.28 -16.11 -0.68
C ASP A 242 -6.89 -16.36 -1.28
N ALA A 243 -6.18 -15.31 -1.69
CA ALA A 243 -4.81 -15.38 -2.20
C ALA A 243 -3.80 -15.88 -1.16
N LEU A 244 -4.02 -15.54 0.12
CA LEU A 244 -3.19 -16.03 1.21
C LEU A 244 -3.24 -17.56 1.27
N ASN A 245 -4.33 -18.19 0.80
CA ASN A 245 -4.50 -19.64 0.74
C ASN A 245 -4.24 -20.30 2.12
N GLY A 246 -4.74 -19.68 3.18
CA GLY A 246 -4.57 -20.13 4.57
C GLY A 246 -3.20 -19.83 5.19
N ARG A 247 -2.24 -19.27 4.43
CA ARG A 247 -0.97 -18.77 4.98
C ARG A 247 -1.21 -17.57 5.90
N LYS A 248 -0.25 -17.32 6.80
CA LYS A 248 -0.28 -16.13 7.68
C LYS A 248 -0.12 -14.85 6.85
N PHE A 249 0.84 -14.86 5.92
CA PHE A 249 1.11 -13.81 4.94
C PHE A 249 1.28 -14.44 3.55
N LEU A 250 1.22 -13.65 2.49
CA LEU A 250 1.56 -14.14 1.14
C LEU A 250 3.02 -14.62 1.11
N GLY A 251 3.92 -13.95 1.82
CA GLY A 251 5.31 -14.39 2.06
C GLY A 251 5.49 -15.66 2.91
N GLY A 252 4.39 -16.25 3.40
CA GLY A 252 4.42 -17.47 4.21
C GLY A 252 4.43 -17.14 5.71
N LEU A 253 5.61 -17.25 6.34
CA LEU A 253 5.79 -16.97 7.77
C LEU A 253 5.95 -15.48 8.07
N ASP A 254 6.62 -14.76 7.17
CA ASP A 254 6.92 -13.34 7.25
C ASP A 254 6.27 -12.60 6.06
N PRO A 255 5.89 -11.32 6.20
CA PRO A 255 5.37 -10.52 5.10
C PRO A 255 6.37 -10.37 3.95
N ASN A 256 5.89 -10.49 2.71
CA ASN A 256 6.67 -10.13 1.52
C ASN A 256 6.27 -8.73 0.99
N LEU A 257 6.81 -8.30 -0.17
CA LEU A 257 6.53 -6.96 -0.69
C LEU A 257 5.07 -6.77 -1.12
N ALA A 258 4.36 -7.84 -1.49
CA ALA A 258 2.93 -7.76 -1.80
C ALA A 258 2.10 -7.58 -0.53
N ASP A 259 2.41 -8.28 0.56
CA ASP A 259 1.76 -8.07 1.86
C ASP A 259 1.93 -6.61 2.30
N LEU A 260 3.16 -6.09 2.25
CA LEU A 260 3.46 -4.70 2.59
C LEU A 260 2.74 -3.70 1.69
N ALA A 261 2.59 -4.00 0.40
CA ALA A 261 1.86 -3.15 -0.54
C ALA A 261 0.36 -3.09 -0.21
N VAL A 262 -0.29 -4.23 0.01
CA VAL A 262 -1.71 -4.27 0.39
C VAL A 262 -1.92 -3.57 1.73
N PHE A 263 -1.09 -3.88 2.72
CA PHE A 263 -1.20 -3.29 4.06
C PHE A 263 -0.99 -1.78 4.02
N GLY A 264 0.05 -1.31 3.33
CA GLY A 264 0.33 0.12 3.17
C GLY A 264 -0.82 0.88 2.50
N VAL A 265 -1.47 0.28 1.50
CA VAL A 265 -2.60 0.90 0.81
C VAL A 265 -3.86 0.96 1.67
N LEU A 266 -4.11 -0.06 2.52
CA LEU A 266 -5.31 -0.13 3.36
C LEU A 266 -5.14 0.58 4.72
N ARG A 267 -3.92 0.69 5.24
CA ARG A 267 -3.63 1.29 6.56
C ARG A 267 -4.26 2.67 6.78
N PRO A 268 -4.20 3.63 5.85
CA PRO A 268 -4.76 4.97 6.06
C PRO A 268 -6.28 4.99 6.18
N ILE A 269 -6.98 3.99 5.65
CA ILE A 269 -8.45 3.96 5.64
C ILE A 269 -9.03 3.15 6.81
N ARG A 270 -8.19 2.47 7.59
CA ARG A 270 -8.61 1.60 8.71
C ARG A 270 -9.59 2.28 9.65
N ASP A 271 -9.28 3.52 10.01
CA ASP A 271 -10.05 4.29 11.00
C ASP A 271 -11.14 5.16 10.36
N LEU A 272 -11.35 5.03 9.03
CA LEU A 272 -12.50 5.62 8.34
C LEU A 272 -13.67 4.64 8.38
N LYS A 273 -14.89 5.15 8.14
CA LYS A 273 -16.07 4.29 8.05
C LYS A 273 -15.90 3.15 7.05
N SER A 274 -15.29 3.42 5.90
CA SER A 274 -15.05 2.39 4.87
C SER A 274 -14.10 1.28 5.32
N GLY A 275 -13.06 1.60 6.10
CA GLY A 275 -12.14 0.59 6.62
C GLY A 275 -12.77 -0.26 7.72
N ARG A 276 -13.51 0.38 8.63
CA ARG A 276 -14.28 -0.34 9.67
C ARG A 276 -15.30 -1.29 9.04
N ASP A 277 -16.10 -0.78 8.08
CA ASP A 277 -17.09 -1.57 7.34
C ASP A 277 -16.41 -2.79 6.66
N MET A 278 -15.26 -2.59 6.02
CA MET A 278 -14.50 -3.65 5.35
C MET A 278 -14.04 -4.74 6.33
N VAL A 279 -13.46 -4.36 7.47
CA VAL A 279 -12.99 -5.34 8.47
C VAL A 279 -14.15 -6.11 9.10
N GLU A 280 -15.28 -5.45 9.34
CA GLU A 280 -16.46 -6.07 9.95
C GLU A 280 -17.16 -7.08 9.02
N HIS A 281 -17.16 -6.83 7.71
CA HIS A 281 -17.91 -7.63 6.73
C HIS A 281 -17.05 -8.58 5.92
N THR A 282 -15.76 -8.74 6.26
CA THR A 282 -14.84 -9.63 5.54
C THR A 282 -13.90 -10.38 6.48
N ARG A 283 -13.21 -11.38 5.95
CA ARG A 283 -12.21 -12.18 6.68
C ARG A 283 -10.84 -11.49 6.80
N ILE A 284 -10.68 -10.28 6.27
CA ILE A 284 -9.37 -9.60 6.20
C ILE A 284 -8.82 -9.19 7.57
N GLY A 285 -9.69 -9.04 8.58
CA GLY A 285 -9.32 -8.51 9.89
C GLY A 285 -8.17 -9.26 10.55
N LYS A 286 -8.15 -10.60 10.48
CA LYS A 286 -7.08 -11.42 11.07
C LYS A 286 -5.72 -11.11 10.43
N TRP A 287 -5.64 -11.15 9.10
CA TRP A 287 -4.41 -10.82 8.37
C TRP A 287 -3.98 -9.37 8.64
N PHE A 288 -4.94 -8.45 8.69
CA PHE A 288 -4.66 -7.04 8.93
C PHE A 288 -4.01 -6.81 10.31
N SER A 289 -4.52 -7.45 11.37
CA SER A 289 -3.91 -7.37 12.71
C SER A 289 -2.54 -8.04 12.78
N GLU A 290 -2.33 -9.14 12.06
CA GLU A 290 -1.02 -9.79 11.95
C GLU A 290 0.00 -8.89 11.24
N MET A 291 -0.42 -8.17 10.19
CA MET A 291 0.42 -7.18 9.51
C MET A 291 0.73 -5.98 10.39
N ASP A 292 -0.24 -5.45 11.13
CA ASP A 292 -0.03 -4.32 12.04
C ASP A 292 1.02 -4.66 13.12
N ARG A 293 0.99 -5.91 13.62
CA ARG A 293 1.98 -6.43 14.56
C ARG A 293 3.36 -6.67 13.92
N ALA A 294 3.39 -7.18 12.69
CA ALA A 294 4.64 -7.48 11.99
C ALA A 294 5.37 -6.22 11.52
N VAL A 295 4.64 -5.22 11.03
CA VAL A 295 5.19 -3.92 10.62
C VAL A 295 5.60 -3.07 11.84
N GLY A 296 4.85 -3.16 12.93
CA GLY A 296 5.19 -2.49 14.18
C GLY A 296 4.96 -0.98 14.16
N GLN A 297 5.69 -0.27 15.02
CA GLN A 297 5.57 1.18 15.15
C GLN A 297 6.26 1.89 13.98
N SER A 298 5.86 3.14 13.72
CA SER A 298 6.47 3.87 12.62
C SER A 298 7.93 4.22 12.89
N SER A 299 8.79 4.00 11.90
CA SER A 299 10.22 4.36 11.92
C SER A 299 10.47 5.84 11.62
N ARG A 300 9.42 6.66 11.65
CA ARG A 300 9.51 8.10 11.42
C ARG A 300 10.29 8.79 12.52
N VAL A 301 11.36 9.47 12.13
CA VAL A 301 12.14 10.33 13.02
C VAL A 301 11.54 11.74 12.97
N TRP A 302 11.04 12.18 14.12
CA TRP A 302 10.64 13.57 14.31
C TRP A 302 11.87 14.39 14.67
N GLU A 303 12.15 15.46 13.92
CA GLU A 303 13.05 16.48 14.42
C GLU A 303 12.43 17.09 15.68
N ARG A 304 13.12 16.97 16.81
CA ARG A 304 12.81 17.81 17.97
C ARG A 304 13.17 19.23 17.57
N SER A 305 12.16 19.99 17.14
CA SER A 305 12.22 21.43 16.97
C SER A 305 12.63 22.13 18.26
#